data_AF-A0A7K8PEV3-F1
#
_entry.id   AF-A0A7K8PEV3-F1
#
_cell.length_a   1.000
_cell.length_b   1.000
_cell.length_c   1.000
_cell.angle_alpha   90.00
_cell.angle_beta   90.00
_cell.angle_gamma   90.00
#
_symmetry.space_group_name_H-M   'P 1'
#
loop_
_entity.id
_entity.type
_entity.pdbx_description
1 polymer ?
#
loop_
_entity_poly.entity_id
_entity_poly.type
_entity_poly.pdbx_seq_one_letter_code
_entity_poly.pdbx_strand_id
1 'polypeptide(L)'
;MAGPAALLVSIRHQAGALRTLQAAAAPHPPRSPLQPSHTQTFSARRSGPAWHSPGEEMEVSEPGGAQGLEEERKAPGRSPKEGEESGELCPLSPGEPRPGVARCETLRETALRSKMSRLVEATSRLVQVEQTLLLPLLQHHPLPLHPKDSIDFRNICSRMALQREGQQFERDLHEAHQCLKTIIEKLICSLAVFPSDSYIPVRSALRQILQNLLAM
;
A
#
# COMPACT_ATOMS: atom_id res chain seq x y z
N MET A 1 8.25 36.53 4.51
CA MET A 1 6.96 36.25 5.17
C MET A 1 6.06 35.53 4.18
N ALA A 2 5.46 34.41 4.54
CA ALA A 2 4.59 33.66 3.65
C ALA A 2 3.17 34.28 3.70
N GLY A 3 2.65 34.67 2.54
CA GLY A 3 1.33 35.29 2.44
C GLY A 3 0.21 34.27 2.20
N PRO A 4 -1.04 34.74 1.98
CA PRO A 4 -2.20 33.90 1.64
C PRO A 4 -1.94 32.89 0.51
N ALA A 5 -1.09 33.25 -0.47
CA ALA A 5 -0.70 32.36 -1.56
C ALA A 5 -0.02 31.07 -1.08
N ALA A 6 0.85 31.15 -0.07
CA ALA A 6 1.52 29.97 0.47
C ALA A 6 0.55 29.05 1.21
N LEU A 7 -0.45 29.62 1.89
CA LEU A 7 -1.52 28.84 2.51
C LEU A 7 -2.37 28.13 1.45
N LEU A 8 -2.75 28.83 0.38
CA LEU A 8 -3.52 28.22 -0.71
C LEU A 8 -2.75 27.06 -1.36
N VAL A 9 -1.44 27.18 -1.53
CA VAL A 9 -0.59 26.08 -1.98
C VAL A 9 -0.62 24.92 -0.97
N SER A 10 -0.45 25.19 0.33
CA SER A 10 -0.57 24.18 1.40
C SER A 10 -1.91 23.44 1.34
N ILE A 11 -3.03 24.17 1.33
CA ILE A 11 -4.39 23.62 1.26
C ILE A 11 -4.54 22.72 0.04
N ARG A 12 -4.05 23.15 -1.13
CA ARG A 12 -4.11 22.34 -2.36
C ARG A 12 -3.35 21.02 -2.21
N HIS A 13 -2.17 21.04 -1.60
CA HIS A 13 -1.39 19.83 -1.37
C HIS A 13 -2.08 18.90 -0.36
N GLN A 14 -2.57 19.43 0.76
CA GLN A 14 -3.29 18.65 1.76
C GLN A 14 -4.62 18.09 1.23
N ALA A 15 -5.38 18.85 0.44
CA ALA A 15 -6.59 18.33 -0.22
C ALA A 15 -6.28 17.26 -1.28
N GLY A 16 -5.15 17.37 -1.97
CA GLY A 16 -4.63 16.31 -2.83
C GLY A 16 -4.26 15.05 -2.04
N ALA A 17 -3.57 15.22 -0.91
CA ALA A 17 -3.21 14.15 0.00
C ALA A 17 -4.45 13.45 0.56
N LEU A 18 -5.46 14.20 0.99
CA LEU A 18 -6.73 13.68 1.52
C LEU A 18 -7.44 12.76 0.51
N ARG A 19 -7.58 13.21 -0.75
CA ARG A 19 -8.18 12.39 -1.81
C ARG A 19 -7.40 11.09 -2.02
N THR A 20 -6.08 11.16 -1.93
CA THR A 20 -5.19 10.02 -2.09
C THR A 20 -5.32 9.05 -0.92
N LEU A 21 -5.39 9.54 0.32
CA LEU A 21 -5.62 8.73 1.51
C LEU A 21 -7.00 8.06 1.49
N GLN A 22 -8.05 8.79 1.08
CA GLN A 22 -9.38 8.22 0.92
C GLN A 22 -9.40 7.09 -0.11
N ALA A 23 -8.70 7.25 -1.24
CA ALA A 23 -8.55 6.21 -2.24
C ALA A 23 -7.75 5.00 -1.73
N ALA A 24 -6.73 5.22 -0.89
CA ALA A 24 -5.94 4.16 -0.27
C ALA A 24 -6.71 3.42 0.85
N ALA A 25 -7.60 4.11 1.55
CA ALA A 25 -8.44 3.54 2.61
C ALA A 25 -9.68 2.79 2.08
N ALA A 26 -10.03 2.99 0.81
CA ALA A 26 -11.19 2.33 0.20
C ALA A 26 -10.98 0.81 0.11
N PRO A 27 -12.00 -0.01 0.45
CA PRO A 27 -11.95 -1.47 0.29
C PRO A 27 -11.65 -1.85 -1.17
N HIS A 28 -10.84 -2.88 -1.38
CA HIS A 28 -10.59 -3.36 -2.74
C HIS A 28 -11.88 -3.90 -3.37
N PRO A 29 -12.18 -3.58 -4.63
CA PRO A 29 -13.04 -4.45 -5.41
C PRO A 29 -12.35 -5.83 -5.51
N PRO A 30 -13.10 -6.94 -5.51
CA PRO A 30 -12.51 -8.25 -5.71
C PRO A 30 -11.74 -8.22 -7.03
N ARG A 31 -10.43 -8.48 -6.97
CA ARG A 31 -9.61 -8.65 -8.17
C ARG A 31 -10.25 -9.77 -8.99
N SER A 32 -10.90 -9.42 -10.09
CA SER A 32 -11.20 -10.39 -11.13
C SER A 32 -9.86 -11.02 -11.54
N PRO A 33 -9.73 -12.35 -11.60
CA PRO A 33 -8.53 -12.97 -12.14
C PRO A 33 -8.34 -12.43 -13.56
N LEU A 34 -7.16 -11.89 -13.87
CA LEU A 34 -6.76 -11.70 -15.26
C LEU A 34 -6.84 -13.09 -15.90
N GLN A 35 -7.86 -13.31 -16.72
CA GLN A 35 -7.97 -14.49 -17.57
C GLN A 35 -6.71 -14.53 -18.46
N PRO A 36 -5.86 -15.56 -18.36
CA PRO A 36 -4.83 -15.77 -19.36
C PRO A 36 -5.55 -16.12 -20.66
N SER A 37 -5.35 -15.30 -21.69
CA SER A 37 -5.82 -15.59 -23.04
C SER A 37 -5.13 -16.86 -23.52
N HIS A 38 -5.80 -18.01 -23.39
CA HIS A 38 -5.32 -19.28 -23.88
C HIS A 38 -5.21 -19.23 -25.40
N THR A 39 -3.99 -19.41 -25.87
CA THR A 39 -3.60 -19.74 -27.24
C THR A 39 -4.36 -20.98 -27.72
N GLN A 40 -4.97 -20.92 -28.90
CA GLN A 40 -5.40 -22.11 -29.63
C GLN A 40 -4.62 -22.17 -30.95
N THR A 41 -3.94 -23.30 -31.16
CA THR A 41 -2.99 -23.56 -32.24
C THR A 41 -3.64 -24.37 -33.37
N PHE A 42 -3.04 -24.26 -34.56
CA PHE A 42 -3.12 -25.10 -35.78
C PHE A 42 -4.19 -24.69 -36.82
N SER A 43 -3.90 -24.63 -38.14
CA SER A 43 -2.82 -25.25 -38.93
C SER A 43 -2.65 -24.64 -40.36
N ALA A 44 -1.49 -24.96 -40.96
CA ALA A 44 -1.24 -25.27 -42.38
C ALA A 44 -0.70 -24.19 -43.38
N ARG A 45 0.62 -24.31 -43.60
CA ARG A 45 1.36 -24.53 -44.88
C ARG A 45 1.72 -23.39 -45.86
N ARG A 46 3.01 -23.52 -46.29
CA ARG A 46 3.75 -22.98 -47.47
C ARG A 46 4.15 -21.50 -47.38
N SER A 47 5.36 -21.06 -47.73
CA SER A 47 6.42 -21.57 -48.61
C SER A 47 7.75 -20.86 -48.27
N GLY A 48 8.92 -21.47 -48.54
CA GLY A 48 10.27 -20.84 -48.44
C GLY A 48 10.57 -19.82 -49.56
N PRO A 49 11.83 -19.36 -49.80
CA PRO A 49 13.10 -20.08 -49.56
C PRO A 49 14.29 -19.29 -48.96
N ALA A 50 15.29 -20.11 -48.62
CA ALA A 50 16.74 -19.96 -48.44
C ALA A 50 17.46 -18.67 -48.92
N TRP A 51 18.39 -18.20 -48.07
CA TRP A 51 19.72 -17.70 -48.48
C TRP A 51 20.81 -18.19 -47.50
N HIS A 52 21.93 -18.61 -48.09
CA HIS A 52 23.15 -19.23 -47.54
C HIS A 52 24.06 -18.22 -46.82
N SER A 53 24.60 -18.51 -45.62
CA SER A 53 26.01 -18.91 -45.27
C SER A 53 27.09 -17.80 -45.34
N PRO A 54 28.32 -17.93 -44.77
CA PRO A 54 28.86 -18.82 -43.71
C PRO A 54 29.70 -18.08 -42.62
N GLY A 55 30.13 -18.78 -41.57
CA GLY A 55 31.05 -18.26 -40.54
C GLY A 55 31.43 -19.24 -39.43
N GLU A 56 31.88 -20.44 -39.84
CA GLU A 56 32.92 -21.32 -39.26
C GLU A 56 33.97 -20.62 -38.33
N GLU A 57 34.60 -21.15 -37.26
CA GLU A 57 34.61 -22.40 -36.46
C GLU A 57 35.33 -22.09 -35.12
N MET A 58 35.15 -22.93 -34.09
CA MET A 58 36.22 -23.77 -33.51
C MET A 58 35.92 -24.13 -32.04
N GLU A 59 35.66 -25.43 -31.84
CA GLU A 59 35.64 -26.13 -30.56
C GLU A 59 37.05 -26.36 -29.99
N VAL A 60 37.14 -26.59 -28.67
CA VAL A 60 37.80 -27.78 -28.11
C VAL A 60 37.32 -28.04 -26.66
N SER A 61 36.56 -29.12 -26.53
CA SER A 61 36.61 -30.26 -25.59
C SER A 61 37.18 -30.13 -24.15
N GLU A 62 36.29 -30.37 -23.15
CA GLU A 62 36.24 -31.52 -22.18
C GLU A 62 37.46 -31.87 -21.26
N PRO A 63 37.36 -32.78 -20.25
CA PRO A 63 36.34 -32.99 -19.20
C PRO A 63 36.93 -33.44 -17.82
N GLY A 64 36.07 -33.78 -16.86
CA GLY A 64 36.37 -34.73 -15.76
C GLY A 64 35.83 -34.31 -14.39
N GLY A 65 35.17 -35.11 -13.56
CA GLY A 65 34.79 -36.53 -13.60
C GLY A 65 34.48 -37.01 -12.17
N ALA A 66 33.62 -38.03 -12.07
CA ALA A 66 33.53 -39.05 -11.00
C ALA A 66 32.98 -38.63 -9.61
N GLN A 67 31.77 -39.07 -9.21
CA GLN A 67 31.36 -40.40 -8.69
C GLN A 67 31.49 -40.52 -7.17
N GLY A 68 30.45 -41.10 -6.55
CA GLY A 68 30.43 -41.49 -5.14
C GLY A 68 29.08 -42.08 -4.77
N LEU A 69 28.85 -43.32 -5.21
CA LEU A 69 27.69 -44.16 -4.92
C LEU A 69 28.24 -45.44 -4.28
N GLU A 70 27.90 -45.73 -3.03
CA GLU A 70 27.97 -47.04 -2.37
C GLU A 70 26.78 -47.08 -1.38
N GLU A 71 25.80 -47.99 -1.51
CA GLU A 71 25.80 -49.41 -1.08
C GLU A 71 26.12 -49.57 0.42
N GLU A 72 25.48 -50.41 1.24
CA GLU A 72 24.46 -51.44 1.14
C GLU A 72 24.13 -51.83 2.60
N ARG A 73 22.91 -52.29 2.91
CA ARG A 73 22.66 -53.63 3.54
C ARG A 73 21.21 -53.82 4.04
N LYS A 74 20.52 -54.72 3.32
CA LYS A 74 19.61 -55.84 3.72
C LYS A 74 19.37 -56.10 5.23
N ALA A 75 18.26 -56.68 5.72
CA ALA A 75 17.02 -57.36 5.23
C ALA A 75 16.21 -57.81 6.50
N PRO A 76 15.29 -58.80 6.52
CA PRO A 76 14.08 -59.13 5.72
C PRO A 76 12.81 -59.35 6.59
N GLY A 77 11.61 -59.44 5.97
CA GLY A 77 10.62 -60.44 6.43
C GLY A 77 9.12 -60.11 6.38
N ARG A 78 8.42 -60.81 5.46
CA ARG A 78 7.07 -61.41 5.57
C ARG A 78 5.80 -60.53 5.63
N SER A 79 5.04 -60.58 4.53
CA SER A 79 3.57 -60.70 4.46
C SER A 79 3.12 -62.13 4.91
N PRO A 80 1.82 -62.55 4.99
CA PRO A 80 0.55 -61.91 4.55
C PRO A 80 -0.67 -62.08 5.52
N LYS A 81 -1.77 -61.34 5.33
CA LYS A 81 -3.12 -61.86 5.00
C LYS A 81 -4.25 -60.84 5.19
N GLU A 82 -5.16 -60.94 4.23
CA GLU A 82 -6.51 -60.42 4.03
C GLU A 82 -7.37 -60.13 5.28
N GLY A 83 -8.16 -59.06 5.14
CA GLY A 83 -9.36 -58.79 5.93
C GLY A 83 -10.16 -57.69 5.24
N GLU A 84 -11.19 -58.07 4.50
CA GLU A 84 -12.25 -57.19 3.99
C GLU A 84 -12.95 -56.47 5.14
N GLU A 85 -13.10 -55.14 5.06
CA GLU A 85 -14.37 -54.52 5.48
C GLU A 85 -14.62 -53.21 4.72
N SER A 86 -15.79 -53.17 4.13
CA SER A 86 -16.39 -52.12 3.33
C SER A 86 -16.59 -50.83 4.13
N GLY A 87 -16.23 -49.70 3.52
CA GLY A 87 -16.60 -48.36 3.98
C GLY A 87 -16.57 -47.42 2.79
N GLU A 88 -17.74 -47.16 2.23
CA GLU A 88 -17.97 -46.38 1.00
C GLU A 88 -17.18 -45.07 0.98
N LEU A 89 -16.26 -44.98 0.02
CA LEU A 89 -15.69 -43.73 -0.43
C LEU A 89 -16.78 -42.98 -1.18
N CYS A 90 -17.31 -41.91 -0.59
CA CYS A 90 -17.94 -40.85 -1.36
C CYS A 90 -16.82 -39.98 -1.98
N PRO A 91 -16.55 -40.02 -3.30
CA PRO A 91 -15.81 -38.95 -3.93
C PRO A 91 -16.71 -37.71 -3.94
N LEU A 92 -16.50 -36.81 -2.99
CA LEU A 92 -17.08 -35.47 -3.04
C LEU A 92 -16.56 -34.78 -4.30
N SER A 93 -17.48 -34.54 -5.23
CA SER A 93 -17.30 -33.85 -6.51
C SER A 93 -16.48 -32.55 -6.34
N PRO A 94 -15.41 -32.33 -7.11
CA PRO A 94 -14.69 -31.05 -7.14
C PRO A 94 -15.46 -30.08 -8.05
N GLY A 95 -16.53 -29.48 -7.54
CA GLY A 95 -17.44 -28.75 -8.41
C GLY A 95 -18.43 -27.81 -7.75
N GLU A 96 -18.07 -27.11 -6.68
CA GLU A 96 -18.87 -26.00 -6.17
C GLU A 96 -17.98 -24.96 -5.45
N PRO A 97 -17.94 -23.69 -5.92
CA PRO A 97 -17.28 -22.62 -5.16
C PRO A 97 -18.10 -22.37 -3.90
N ARG A 98 -17.56 -22.75 -2.74
CA ARG A 98 -18.21 -22.48 -1.46
C ARG A 98 -18.44 -20.97 -1.31
N PRO A 99 -19.61 -20.54 -0.79
CA PRO A 99 -19.93 -19.14 -0.57
C PRO A 99 -18.80 -18.48 0.22
N GLY A 100 -18.32 -17.35 -0.31
CA GLY A 100 -17.11 -16.66 0.13
C GLY A 100 -17.03 -16.53 1.65
N VAL A 101 -16.08 -17.27 2.22
CA VAL A 101 -15.66 -17.04 3.60
C VAL A 101 -15.03 -15.66 3.62
N ALA A 102 -15.76 -14.67 4.15
CA ALA A 102 -15.22 -13.35 4.40
C ALA A 102 -13.96 -13.52 5.26
N ARG A 103 -12.80 -13.13 4.73
CA ARG A 103 -11.53 -13.21 5.45
C ARG A 103 -11.68 -12.44 6.76
N CYS A 104 -11.57 -13.13 7.90
CA CYS A 104 -11.52 -12.48 9.20
C CYS A 104 -10.28 -11.58 9.23
N GLU A 105 -10.50 -10.30 9.51
CA GLU A 105 -9.44 -9.33 9.58
C GLU A 105 -8.63 -9.51 10.87
N THR A 106 -7.31 -9.42 10.74
CA THR A 106 -6.42 -9.53 11.90
C THR A 106 -6.49 -8.27 12.76
N LEU A 107 -6.11 -8.37 14.05
CA LEU A 107 -5.99 -7.20 14.93
C LEU A 107 -5.04 -6.15 14.34
N ARG A 108 -3.97 -6.58 13.67
CA ARG A 108 -3.03 -5.69 12.98
C ARG A 108 -3.70 -4.92 11.85
N GLU A 109 -4.41 -5.61 10.96
CA GLU A 109 -5.15 -4.97 9.86
C GLU A 109 -6.21 -3.99 10.39
N THR A 110 -6.93 -4.38 11.45
CA THR A 110 -7.89 -3.50 12.14
C THR A 110 -7.20 -2.26 12.71
N ALA A 111 -6.05 -2.41 13.38
CA ALA A 111 -5.28 -1.29 13.92
C ALA A 111 -4.78 -0.36 12.82
N LEU A 112 -4.27 -0.91 11.70
CA LEU A 112 -3.83 -0.14 10.55
C LEU A 112 -4.98 0.64 9.90
N ARG A 113 -6.15 0.00 9.71
CA ARG A 113 -7.33 0.69 9.20
C ARG A 113 -7.77 1.81 10.15
N SER A 114 -7.79 1.53 11.46
CA SER A 114 -8.16 2.52 12.48
C SER A 114 -7.21 3.73 12.44
N LYS A 115 -5.90 3.50 12.33
CA LYS A 115 -4.88 4.55 12.17
C LYS A 115 -5.06 5.32 10.87
N MET A 116 -5.31 4.64 9.75
CA MET A 116 -5.59 5.30 8.47
C MET A 116 -6.84 6.18 8.53
N SER A 117 -7.92 5.67 9.12
CA SER A 117 -9.18 6.42 9.28
C SER A 117 -8.96 7.71 10.07
N ARG A 118 -8.21 7.62 11.19
CA ARG A 118 -7.86 8.80 11.98
C ARG A 118 -6.99 9.79 11.21
N LEU A 119 -6.04 9.31 10.38
CA LEU A 119 -5.22 10.17 9.54
C LEU A 119 -6.05 10.91 8.49
N VAL A 120 -7.00 10.22 7.85
CA VAL A 120 -7.97 10.81 6.90
C VAL A 120 -8.80 11.88 7.60
N GLU A 121 -9.35 11.57 8.77
CA GLU A 121 -10.16 12.51 9.55
C GLU A 121 -9.34 13.75 9.96
N ALA A 122 -8.14 13.55 10.53
CA ALA A 122 -7.27 14.65 10.93
C ALA A 122 -6.88 15.54 9.75
N THR A 123 -6.56 14.96 8.60
CA THR A 123 -6.26 15.70 7.37
C THR A 123 -7.48 16.49 6.87
N SER A 124 -8.66 15.87 6.90
CA SER A 124 -9.91 16.53 6.52
C SER A 124 -10.20 17.74 7.41
N ARG A 125 -10.10 17.58 8.73
CA ARG A 125 -10.29 18.67 9.69
C ARG A 125 -9.23 19.76 9.53
N LEU A 126 -7.98 19.39 9.25
CA LEU A 126 -6.92 20.37 8.99
C LEU A 126 -7.25 21.22 7.75
N VAL A 127 -7.58 20.60 6.63
CA VAL A 127 -7.98 21.30 5.40
C VAL A 127 -9.18 22.21 5.67
N GLN A 128 -10.17 21.74 6.42
CA GLN A 128 -11.33 22.54 6.80
C GLN A 128 -10.93 23.76 7.62
N VAL A 129 -10.14 23.59 8.69
CA VAL A 129 -9.66 24.70 9.54
C VAL A 129 -8.83 25.69 8.75
N GLU A 130 -7.95 25.21 7.86
CA GLU A 130 -7.14 26.08 7.01
C GLU A 130 -8.02 26.93 6.08
N GLN A 131 -9.08 26.34 5.50
CA GLN A 131 -9.98 27.04 4.59
C GLN A 131 -10.95 28.00 5.28
N THR A 132 -11.58 27.58 6.39
CA THR A 132 -12.70 28.32 6.99
C THR A 132 -12.25 29.30 8.07
N LEU A 133 -11.16 28.97 8.78
CA LEU A 133 -10.71 29.77 9.91
C LEU A 133 -9.40 30.49 9.64
N LEU A 134 -8.39 29.80 9.09
CA LEU A 134 -7.06 30.37 8.91
C LEU A 134 -6.98 31.30 7.69
N LEU A 135 -7.52 30.89 6.55
CA LEU A 135 -7.45 31.66 5.30
C LEU A 135 -8.01 33.08 5.41
N PRO A 136 -9.18 33.33 6.04
CA PRO A 136 -9.67 34.69 6.26
C PRO A 136 -8.73 35.54 7.12
N LEU A 137 -8.12 34.95 8.15
CA LEU A 137 -7.22 35.67 9.06
C LEU A 137 -5.90 36.07 8.37
N LEU A 138 -5.41 35.24 7.45
CA LEU A 138 -4.17 35.52 6.72
C LEU A 138 -4.29 36.63 5.68
N GLN A 139 -5.51 37.01 5.29
CA GLN A 139 -5.73 38.19 4.45
C GLN A 139 -5.27 39.48 5.15
N HIS A 140 -5.33 39.50 6.49
CA HIS A 140 -4.95 40.65 7.29
C HIS A 140 -3.53 40.56 7.86
N HIS A 141 -3.05 39.34 8.16
CA HIS A 141 -1.74 39.13 8.78
C HIS A 141 -1.00 37.95 8.15
N PRO A 142 0.13 38.16 7.45
CA PRO A 142 0.92 37.06 6.92
C PRO A 142 1.53 36.23 8.06
N LEU A 143 1.52 34.91 7.89
CA LEU A 143 2.01 33.94 8.87
C LEU A 143 3.21 33.19 8.27
N PRO A 144 4.29 32.90 9.02
CA PRO A 144 5.27 31.93 8.57
C PRO A 144 4.59 30.57 8.32
N LEU A 145 4.55 30.16 7.06
CA LEU A 145 4.01 28.88 6.63
C LEU A 145 5.12 28.04 6.02
N HIS A 146 5.02 26.73 6.20
CA HIS A 146 5.98 25.75 5.68
C HIS A 146 5.32 24.88 4.60
N PRO A 147 5.08 25.41 3.38
CA PRO A 147 4.41 24.66 2.32
C PRO A 147 5.16 23.39 1.89
N LYS A 148 6.49 23.33 2.16
CA LYS A 148 7.30 22.14 1.97
C LYS A 148 6.74 20.93 2.72
N ASP A 149 6.31 21.11 3.97
CA ASP A 149 5.81 20.00 4.78
C ASP A 149 4.52 19.43 4.17
N SER A 150 3.63 20.29 3.65
CA SER A 150 2.41 19.86 2.94
C SER A 150 2.70 19.14 1.63
N ILE A 151 3.77 19.50 0.91
CA ILE A 151 4.25 18.77 -0.28
C ILE A 151 4.76 17.39 0.12
N ASP A 152 5.62 17.33 1.14
CA ASP A 152 6.18 16.08 1.66
C ASP A 152 5.05 15.14 2.12
N PHE A 153 4.08 15.67 2.87
CA PHE A 153 2.88 14.92 3.29
C PHE A 153 2.12 14.33 2.10
N ARG A 154 1.86 15.14 1.06
CA ARG A 154 1.21 14.65 -0.16
C ARG A 154 2.01 13.55 -0.85
N ASN A 155 3.34 13.69 -0.92
CA ASN A 155 4.21 12.70 -1.55
C ASN A 155 4.16 11.37 -0.78
N ILE A 156 4.21 11.40 0.55
CA ILE A 156 4.05 10.20 1.40
C ILE A 156 2.69 9.54 1.13
N CYS A 157 1.61 10.31 1.14
CA CYS A 157 0.26 9.78 0.85
C CYS A 157 0.18 9.15 -0.54
N SER A 158 0.86 9.73 -1.53
CA SER A 158 0.95 9.19 -2.88
C SER A 158 1.66 7.83 -2.91
N ARG A 159 2.77 7.67 -2.16
CA ARG A 159 3.45 6.37 -2.02
C ARG A 159 2.52 5.33 -1.38
N MET A 160 1.80 5.70 -0.33
CA MET A 160 0.85 4.81 0.34
C MET A 160 -0.28 4.35 -0.59
N ALA A 161 -0.78 5.22 -1.47
CA ALA A 161 -1.83 4.82 -2.41
C ALA A 161 -1.35 3.82 -3.46
N LEU A 162 -0.06 3.87 -3.83
CA LEU A 162 0.58 2.90 -4.72
C LEU A 162 0.89 1.57 -4.04
N GLN A 163 1.08 1.58 -2.73
CA GLN A 163 1.51 0.43 -1.94
C GLN A 163 0.51 0.17 -0.82
N ARG A 164 -0.56 -0.59 -1.10
CA ARG A 164 -1.68 -0.76 -0.16
C ARG A 164 -1.44 -1.83 0.92
N GLU A 165 -0.36 -2.60 0.83
CA GLU A 165 -0.06 -3.69 1.77
C GLU A 165 1.44 -3.77 2.12
N GLY A 166 1.73 -4.41 3.26
CA GLY A 166 3.07 -4.80 3.67
C GLY A 166 3.77 -3.78 4.58
N GLN A 167 5.02 -4.09 4.95
CA GLN A 167 5.79 -3.29 5.89
C GLN A 167 6.03 -1.85 5.40
N GLN A 168 6.16 -1.65 4.09
CA GLN A 168 6.41 -0.31 3.54
C GLN A 168 5.21 0.62 3.71
N PHE A 169 3.98 0.12 3.50
CA PHE A 169 2.75 0.85 3.81
C PHE A 169 2.68 1.29 5.26
N GLU A 170 3.06 0.42 6.20
CA GLU A 170 3.05 0.74 7.64
C GLU A 170 4.07 1.83 8.00
N ARG A 171 5.25 1.78 7.36
CA ARG A 171 6.28 2.82 7.49
C ARG A 171 5.80 4.14 6.93
N ASP A 172 5.27 4.16 5.70
CA ASP A 172 4.75 5.38 5.09
C ASP A 172 3.54 5.93 5.88
N LEU A 173 2.66 5.08 6.43
CA LEU A 173 1.56 5.50 7.31
C LEU A 173 2.08 6.13 8.61
N HIS A 174 3.17 5.61 9.18
CA HIS A 174 3.82 6.23 10.33
C HIS A 174 4.47 7.57 9.95
N GLU A 175 5.16 7.65 8.82
CA GLU A 175 5.78 8.87 8.31
C GLU A 175 4.74 9.96 8.02
N ALA A 176 3.61 9.59 7.39
CA ALA A 176 2.50 10.51 7.11
C ALA A 176 1.91 11.06 8.41
N HIS A 177 1.76 10.22 9.43
CA HIS A 177 1.30 10.64 10.75
C HIS A 177 2.26 11.64 11.41
N GLN A 178 3.56 11.37 11.42
CA GLN A 178 4.56 12.29 11.96
C GLN A 178 4.61 13.60 11.17
N CYS A 179 4.54 13.52 9.84
CA CYS A 179 4.53 14.69 8.98
C CYS A 179 3.30 15.58 9.26
N LEU A 180 2.10 15.00 9.36
CA LEU A 180 0.89 15.74 9.69
C LEU A 180 0.97 16.38 11.09
N LYS A 181 1.49 15.64 12.07
CA LYS A 181 1.76 16.17 13.42
C LYS A 181 2.65 17.41 13.36
N THR A 182 3.77 17.33 12.65
CA THR A 182 4.71 18.46 12.50
C THR A 182 4.07 19.66 11.83
N ILE A 183 3.25 19.46 10.79
CA ILE A 183 2.50 20.55 10.14
C ILE A 183 1.62 21.28 11.17
N ILE A 184 0.83 20.52 11.94
CA ILE A 184 -0.09 21.09 12.94
C ILE A 184 0.68 21.83 14.05
N GLU A 185 1.76 21.24 14.55
CA GLU A 185 2.61 21.86 15.58
C GLU A 185 3.21 23.18 15.08
N LYS A 186 3.77 23.20 13.87
CA LYS A 186 4.31 24.43 13.27
C LYS A 186 3.25 25.49 13.07
N LEU A 187 2.03 25.12 12.68
CA LEU A 187 0.90 26.05 12.59
C LEU A 187 0.53 26.63 13.96
N ILE A 188 0.44 25.80 15.00
CA ILE A 188 0.16 26.26 16.38
C ILE A 188 1.25 27.21 16.87
N CYS A 189 2.52 26.85 16.68
CA CYS A 189 3.66 27.70 17.06
C CYS A 189 3.65 29.04 16.33
N SER A 190 3.36 29.02 15.02
CA SER A 190 3.28 30.24 14.21
C SER A 190 2.15 31.15 14.69
N LEU A 191 1.01 30.57 15.07
CA LEU A 191 -0.14 31.30 15.62
C LEU A 191 0.06 31.80 17.05
N ALA A 192 0.98 31.19 17.82
CA ALA A 192 1.25 31.60 19.20
C ALA A 192 1.89 33.00 19.29
N VAL A 193 2.54 33.46 18.23
CA VAL A 193 3.15 34.80 18.15
C VAL A 193 2.07 35.91 18.11
N PHE A 194 0.84 35.57 17.75
CA PHE A 194 -0.26 36.53 17.62
C PHE A 194 -1.16 36.50 18.87
N PRO A 195 -1.21 37.60 19.65
CA PRO A 195 -1.99 37.64 20.89
C PRO A 195 -3.51 37.82 20.65
N SER A 196 -3.95 38.17 19.44
CA SER A 196 -5.33 38.52 19.15
C SER A 196 -6.33 37.37 19.39
N ASP A 197 -7.49 37.71 19.95
CA ASP A 197 -8.56 36.76 20.27
C ASP A 197 -9.11 36.05 19.02
N SER A 198 -9.00 36.68 17.84
CA SER A 198 -9.38 36.10 16.55
C SER A 198 -8.65 34.78 16.23
N TYR A 199 -7.48 34.54 16.82
CA TYR A 199 -6.71 33.30 16.62
C TYR A 199 -7.04 32.21 17.65
N ILE A 200 -7.82 32.52 18.70
CA ILE A 200 -8.21 31.52 19.71
C ILE A 200 -8.97 30.34 19.08
N PRO A 201 -10.01 30.54 18.23
CA PRO A 201 -10.73 29.43 17.63
C PRO A 201 -9.84 28.52 16.77
N VAL A 202 -8.91 29.12 16.02
CA VAL A 202 -8.00 28.38 15.13
C VAL A 202 -7.01 27.55 15.95
N ARG A 203 -6.39 28.15 16.98
CA ARG A 203 -5.47 27.43 17.88
C ARG A 203 -6.17 26.29 18.61
N SER A 204 -7.40 26.51 19.08
CA SER A 204 -8.19 25.47 19.74
C SER A 204 -8.53 24.33 18.78
N ALA A 205 -8.95 24.63 17.55
CA ALA A 205 -9.24 23.62 16.54
C ALA A 205 -7.99 22.80 16.16
N LEU A 206 -6.84 23.45 15.94
CA LEU A 206 -5.57 22.76 15.65
C LEU A 206 -5.11 21.87 16.81
N ARG A 207 -5.23 22.34 18.06
CA ARG A 207 -4.94 21.51 19.24
C ARG A 207 -5.86 20.31 19.34
N GLN A 208 -7.14 20.45 19.02
CA GLN A 208 -8.07 19.32 18.99
C GLN A 208 -7.67 18.29 17.93
N ILE A 209 -7.28 18.74 16.73
CA ILE A 209 -6.79 17.83 15.68
C ILE A 209 -5.54 17.10 16.17
N LEU A 210 -4.58 17.82 16.77
CA LEU A 210 -3.36 17.23 17.32
C LEU A 210 -3.65 16.20 18.41
N GLN A 211 -4.56 16.49 19.34
CA GLN A 211 -4.96 15.54 20.39
C GLN A 211 -5.57 14.27 19.81
N ASN A 212 -6.49 14.40 18.84
CA ASN A 212 -7.10 13.25 18.18
C ASN A 212 -6.06 12.41 17.43
N LEU A 213 -5.03 13.06 16.89
CA LEU A 213 -3.92 12.41 16.18
C LEU A 213 -2.98 11.66 17.15
N LEU A 214 -2.82 12.15 18.38
CA LEU A 214 -1.95 11.57 19.42
C LEU A 214 -2.62 10.49 20.27
N ALA A 215 -3.94 10.32 20.21
CA ALA A 215 -4.67 9.28 20.94
C ALA A 215 -4.45 7.85 20.37
N MET A 216 -3.28 7.59 19.80
CA MET A 216 -2.84 6.30 19.24
C MET A 216 -1.80 5.63 20.14
#